data_AF-W6QR52-F1
#
_entry.id   AF-W6QR52-F1
#
_cell.length_a   1.000
_cell.length_b   1.000
_cell.length_c   1.000
_cell.angle_alpha   90.00
_cell.angle_beta   90.00
_cell.angle_gamma   90.00
#
_symmetry.space_group_name_H-M   'P 1'
#
loop_
_entity.id
_entity.type
_entity.pdbx_description
1 polymer ?
#
loop_
_entity_poly.entity_id
_entity_poly.type
_entity_poly.pdbx_seq_one_letter_code
_entity_poly.pdbx_strand_id
1 'polypeptide(L)'
;MARGGLSEQCPNLARLFRNMTFTISAENHLMSAVLEGNTNRRRVAKQWIEDNPQMVASWLEGVTRYQGGPISKVFDVSQAKNA
;
A
#
# COMPACT_ATOMS: atom_id res chain seq x y z
N MET A 1 6.96 -10.88 -8.40
CA MET A 1 7.58 -12.10 -7.85
C MET A 1 8.20 -11.81 -6.50
N ALA A 2 8.30 -12.80 -5.61
CA ALA A 2 8.84 -12.64 -4.26
C ALA A 2 10.01 -13.62 -4.03
N ARG A 3 10.89 -13.31 -3.06
CA ARG A 3 11.95 -14.21 -2.61
C ARG A 3 11.35 -15.55 -2.16
N GLY A 4 12.03 -16.66 -2.48
CA GLY A 4 11.67 -17.99 -1.99
C GLY A 4 11.48 -18.01 -0.46
N GLY A 5 10.39 -18.64 0.00
CA GLY A 5 10.04 -18.73 1.42
C GLY A 5 9.40 -17.48 2.04
N LEU A 6 9.20 -16.37 1.30
CA LEU A 6 8.59 -15.15 1.86
C LEU A 6 7.20 -15.42 2.45
N SER A 7 6.38 -16.23 1.78
CA SER A 7 5.01 -16.52 2.22
C SER A 7 4.93 -17.27 3.54
N GLU A 8 5.91 -18.12 3.83
CA GLU A 8 6.00 -18.91 5.06
C GLU A 8 6.58 -18.08 6.20
N GLN A 9 7.63 -17.30 5.92
CA GLN A 9 8.32 -16.47 6.91
C GLN A 9 7.53 -15.21 7.28
N CYS A 10 6.72 -14.69 6.35
CA CYS A 10 6.00 -13.43 6.50
C CYS A 10 4.54 -13.57 6.02
N PRO A 11 3.69 -14.37 6.69
CA PRO A 11 2.35 -14.68 6.21
C PRO A 11 1.43 -13.46 6.10
N ASN A 12 1.57 -12.48 7.01
CA ASN A 12 0.82 -11.23 6.98
C ASN A 12 1.20 -10.36 5.76
N LEU A 13 2.50 -10.19 5.51
CA LEU A 13 3.00 -9.46 4.33
C LEU A 13 2.60 -10.16 3.02
N ALA A 14 2.69 -11.48 3.00
CA ALA A 14 2.30 -12.24 1.83
C ALA A 14 0.80 -12.14 1.53
N ARG A 15 -0.05 -12.01 2.56
CA ARG A 15 -1.48 -11.72 2.38
C ARG A 15 -1.68 -10.36 1.72
N LEU A 16 -1.01 -9.31 2.21
CA LEU A 16 -1.05 -7.99 1.57
C LEU A 16 -0.68 -8.06 0.09
N PHE A 17 0.43 -8.74 -0.25
CA PHE A 17 0.87 -8.87 -1.64
C PHE A 17 -0.08 -9.68 -2.52
N ARG A 18 -0.79 -10.67 -1.96
CA ARG A 18 -1.82 -11.41 -2.70
C ARG A 18 -3.07 -10.58 -2.95
N ASN A 19 -3.46 -9.75 -2.00
CA ASN A 19 -4.64 -8.89 -2.13
C ASN A 19 -4.37 -7.68 -3.03
N MET A 20 -3.11 -7.24 -3.14
CA MET A 20 -2.70 -6.06 -3.89
C MET A 20 -2.82 -6.26 -5.40
N THR A 21 -3.99 -5.88 -5.91
CA THR A 21 -4.32 -5.85 -7.33
C THR A 21 -4.65 -4.43 -7.75
N PHE A 22 -4.28 -4.08 -8.98
CA PHE A 22 -4.55 -2.78 -9.59
C PHE A 22 -5.46 -2.95 -10.79
N THR A 23 -6.20 -1.90 -11.10
CA THR A 23 -6.93 -1.78 -12.37
C THR A 23 -6.12 -0.96 -13.36
N ILE A 24 -6.32 -1.18 -14.66
CA ILE A 24 -5.66 -0.39 -15.71
C ILE A 24 -5.96 1.11 -15.54
N SER A 25 -7.20 1.44 -15.14
CA SER A 25 -7.58 2.84 -14.87
C SER A 25 -6.79 3.45 -13.72
N ALA A 26 -6.55 2.71 -12.64
CA ALA A 26 -5.75 3.18 -11.51
C ALA A 26 -4.28 3.40 -11.92
N GLU A 27 -3.70 2.48 -12.70
CA GLU A 27 -2.33 2.58 -13.20
C GLU A 27 -2.14 3.81 -14.10
N ASN A 28 -3.05 4.01 -15.07
CA ASN A 28 -3.03 5.16 -15.96
C ASN A 28 -3.12 6.48 -15.19
N HIS A 29 -4.03 6.57 -14.22
CA HIS A 29 -4.18 7.77 -13.41
C HIS A 29 -2.92 8.07 -12.59
N LEU A 30 -2.31 7.06 -11.97
CA LEU A 30 -1.05 7.21 -11.23
C LEU A 30 0.09 7.66 -12.14
N MET A 31 0.20 7.10 -13.35
CA MET A 31 1.24 7.48 -14.32
C MET A 31 1.06 8.93 -14.81
N SER A 32 -0.15 9.33 -15.20
CA SER A 32 -0.45 10.70 -15.62
C SER A 32 -0.16 11.71 -14.51
N ALA A 33 -0.61 11.43 -13.28
CA ALA A 33 -0.43 12.33 -12.15
C ALA A 33 1.06 12.56 -11.79
N VAL A 34 1.92 11.55 -11.98
CA VAL A 34 3.37 11.72 -11.80
C VAL A 34 3.98 12.62 -12.87
N LEU A 35 3.58 12.44 -14.13
CA LEU A 35 4.14 13.19 -15.27
C LEU A 35 3.67 14.65 -15.26
N GLU A 36 2.39 14.89 -14.99
CA GLU A 36 1.78 16.23 -15.02
C GLU A 36 2.14 17.07 -13.79
N GLY A 37 2.22 16.44 -12.62
CA GLY A 37 2.40 17.17 -11.36
C GLY A 37 3.84 17.64 -11.08
N ASN A 38 4.82 17.29 -11.92
CA ASN A 38 6.27 17.50 -11.68
C ASN A 38 6.67 17.20 -10.22
N THR A 39 6.09 16.14 -9.65
CA THR A 39 6.17 15.79 -8.24
C THR A 39 6.73 14.40 -8.08
N ASN A 40 7.10 14.01 -6.86
CA ASN A 40 7.66 12.69 -6.65
C ASN A 40 6.58 11.60 -6.62
N ARG A 41 6.94 10.42 -7.13
CA ARG A 41 6.07 9.22 -7.16
C ARG A 41 5.47 8.86 -5.80
N ARG A 42 6.21 9.11 -4.71
CA ARG A 42 5.75 8.82 -3.34
C ARG A 42 4.57 9.69 -2.92
N ARG A 43 4.58 10.99 -3.28
CA ARG A 43 3.50 11.92 -2.96
C ARG A 43 2.23 11.56 -3.73
N VAL A 44 2.37 11.26 -5.02
CA VAL A 44 1.24 10.85 -5.87
C VAL A 44 0.61 9.56 -5.36
N ALA A 45 1.43 8.54 -5.06
CA ALA A 45 0.94 7.28 -4.52
C ALA A 45 0.25 7.48 -3.16
N LYS A 46 0.81 8.32 -2.27
CA LYS A 46 0.19 8.61 -0.97
C LYS A 46 -1.19 9.26 -1.15
N GLN A 47 -1.27 10.31 -1.96
CA GLN A 47 -2.52 11.00 -2.25
C GLN A 47 -3.55 10.04 -2.86
N TRP A 48 -3.13 9.24 -3.84
CA TRP A 48 -4.00 8.27 -4.48
C TRP A 48 -4.55 7.22 -3.48
N ILE A 49 -3.73 6.76 -2.54
CA ILE A 49 -4.17 5.83 -1.47
C ILE A 49 -5.20 6.50 -0.55
N GLU A 50 -5.03 7.79 -0.23
CA GLU A 50 -6.00 8.57 0.56
C GLU A 50 -7.32 8.75 -0.20
N ASP A 51 -7.26 8.96 -1.52
CA ASP A 51 -8.41 9.21 -2.38
C ASP A 51 -9.15 7.93 -2.82
N ASN A 52 -8.53 6.75 -2.68
CA ASN A 52 -9.07 5.46 -3.12
C ASN A 52 -9.26 4.47 -1.95
N PRO A 53 -10.00 4.82 -0.89
CA PRO A 53 -10.09 4.01 0.33
C PRO A 53 -10.70 2.63 0.10
N GLN A 54 -11.59 2.47 -0.88
CA GLN A 54 -12.22 1.19 -1.18
C GLN A 54 -11.24 0.17 -1.77
N MET A 55 -10.38 0.59 -2.70
CA MET A 55 -9.35 -0.30 -3.27
C MET A 55 -8.30 -0.65 -2.21
N VAL A 56 -7.96 0.30 -1.35
CA VAL A 56 -7.01 0.05 -0.27
C VAL A 56 -7.61 -0.88 0.78
N ALA A 57 -8.91 -0.78 1.08
CA ALA A 57 -9.57 -1.69 2.01
C ALA A 57 -9.51 -3.14 1.54
N SER A 58 -9.65 -3.43 0.23
CA SER A 58 -9.52 -4.79 -0.29
C SER A 58 -8.08 -5.32 -0.15
N TRP A 59 -7.07 -4.48 -0.35
CA TRP A 59 -5.68 -4.86 -0.11
C TRP A 59 -5.42 -5.25 1.35
N LEU A 60 -6.09 -4.58 2.28
CA LEU A 60 -5.92 -4.76 3.72
C LEU A 60 -6.79 -5.87 4.32
N GLU A 61 -7.56 -6.59 3.52
CA GLU A 61 -8.47 -7.63 4.01
C GLU A 61 -7.72 -8.76 4.74
N GLY A 62 -7.92 -8.84 6.06
CA GLY A 62 -7.24 -9.77 6.96
C GLY A 62 -5.75 -9.50 7.13
N VAL A 63 -5.27 -8.31 6.76
CA VAL A 63 -3.91 -7.82 7.04
C VAL A 63 -3.92 -7.10 8.39
N THR A 64 -2.93 -7.38 9.22
CA THR A 64 -2.75 -6.75 10.53
C THR A 64 -1.58 -5.78 10.53
N ARG A 65 -1.51 -4.91 11.54
CA ARG A 65 -0.32 -4.07 11.77
C ARG A 65 0.88 -4.93 12.14
N TYR A 66 2.08 -4.36 12.02
CA TYR A 66 3.32 -5.02 12.39
C TYR A 66 3.32 -5.52 13.85
N GLN A 67 2.83 -4.72 14.78
CA GLN A 67 2.70 -5.08 16.19
C GLN A 67 1.45 -5.92 16.50
N GLY A 68 0.70 -6.34 15.47
CA GLY A 68 -0.61 -6.96 15.61
C GLY A 68 -1.76 -5.94 15.72
N GLY A 69 -2.99 -6.44 15.66
CA GLY A 69 -4.21 -5.63 15.72
C GLY A 69 -4.68 -5.08 14.37
N PRO A 70 -5.91 -4.52 14.34
CA PRO A 70 -6.56 -4.08 13.11
C PRO A 70 -5.95 -2.79 12.53
N ILE A 71 -6.10 -2.62 11.21
CA ILE A 71 -5.70 -1.41 10.50
C ILE A 71 -6.91 -0.48 10.40
N SER A 72 -6.90 0.59 11.20
CA SER A 72 -7.94 1.63 11.20
C SER A 72 -7.59 2.82 10.29
N LYS A 73 -6.30 3.06 10.05
CA LYS A 73 -5.78 4.09 9.14
C LYS A 73 -4.55 3.55 8.43
N VAL A 74 -4.47 3.81 7.13
CA VAL A 74 -3.40 3.34 6.24
C VAL A 74 -2.09 4.07 6.54
N PHE A 75 -2.18 5.36 6.86
CA PHE A 75 -1.04 6.22 7.17
C PHE A 75 -1.05 6.65 8.65
N ASP A 76 -0.84 5.70 9.56
CA ASP A 76 -0.48 5.99 10.95
C ASP A 76 1.03 5.84 11.11
N VAL A 77 1.79 6.70 10.43
CA VAL A 77 3.21 6.86 10.74
C VAL A 77 3.31 8.08 11.65
N SER A 78 3.08 7.87 12.94
CA SER A 78 3.82 8.63 13.94
C SER A 78 5.28 8.49 13.54
N GLN A 79 5.92 9.61 13.22
CA GLN A 79 7.30 9.62 12.76
C GLN A 79 8.14 8.76 13.71
N ALA A 80 8.59 7.61 13.23
CA ALA A 80 9.77 6.97 13.77
C ALA A 80 10.96 7.85 13.37
N LYS A 81 11.05 9.03 14.01
CA LYS A 81 12.33 9.57 14.42
C LYS A 81 12.92 8.54 15.37
N ASN A 82 13.85 7.72 14.89
CA ASN A 82 15.00 7.26 15.66
C ASN A 82 15.92 6.37 14.80
N ALA A 83 17.22 6.69 14.91
CA ALA A 83 18.41 6.12 14.27
C ALA A 83 18.73 6.66 12.87
#